data_AF-A0A977PWY0-F1
#
_entry.id   AF-A0A977PWY0-F1
#
_cell.length_a   1.000
_cell.length_b   1.000
_cell.length_c   1.000
_cell.angle_alpha   90.00
_cell.angle_beta   90.00
_cell.angle_gamma   90.00
#
_symmetry.space_group_name_H-M   'P 1'
#
loop_
_entity.id
_entity.type
_entity.pdbx_description
1 polymer ?
#
loop_
_entity_poly.entity_id
_entity_poly.type
_entity_poly.pdbx_seq_one_letter_code
_entity_poly.pdbx_strand_id
1 'polypeptide(L)'
;MYYFIRDVPNQGKLNKQVRDWFKQAVAQNWQGIEYSYHEKTEKGHYRLETRQVWTVSINQLSALHRQNQWVGLATVVMVKSKTQFGHKTTETFRYYISSLPTDAERHSHVIRSHWSIENSLHWVLDVTFNEDASRVRQGNAADNLGLLRRLSINLLKHEPSQKSLKMKRYLAAMDNNFLLQVLAASSRE
;
A
#
# COMPACT_ATOMS: atom_id res chain seq x y z
N MET A 1 -8.43 -11.36 -13.34
CA MET A 1 -9.41 -10.30 -13.02
C MET A 1 -8.69 -9.26 -12.18
N TYR A 2 -8.26 -8.15 -12.80
CA TYR A 2 -7.47 -7.12 -12.13
C TYR A 2 -8.41 -6.21 -11.35
N TYR A 3 -8.45 -6.35 -10.03
CA TYR A 3 -9.12 -5.38 -9.18
C TYR A 3 -8.08 -4.34 -8.75
N PHE A 4 -8.43 -3.06 -8.83
CA PHE A 4 -7.59 -2.00 -8.32
C PHE A 4 -8.23 -1.42 -7.06
N ILE A 5 -7.39 -1.15 -6.08
CA ILE A 5 -7.69 -0.29 -4.95
C ILE A 5 -6.61 0.75 -4.88
N ARG A 6 -6.99 2.02 -4.77
CA ARG A 6 -6.03 3.10 -4.80
C ARG A 6 -6.32 4.11 -3.71
N ASP A 7 -5.28 4.45 -2.95
CA ASP A 7 -5.33 5.55 -2.00
C ASP A 7 -5.54 6.86 -2.75
N VAL A 8 -6.47 7.68 -2.28
CA VAL A 8 -6.78 8.98 -2.87
C VAL A 8 -5.86 10.00 -2.20
N PRO A 9 -4.87 10.57 -2.93
CA PRO A 9 -3.84 11.40 -2.33
C PRO A 9 -4.41 12.57 -1.53
N ASN A 10 -3.88 12.81 -0.34
CA ASN A 10 -4.42 13.79 0.64
C ASN A 10 -4.46 15.26 0.15
N GLN A 11 -3.80 15.60 -0.95
CA GLN A 11 -3.70 16.97 -1.48
C GLN A 11 -4.47 17.18 -2.80
N GLY A 12 -5.44 16.33 -3.15
CA GLY A 12 -6.20 16.40 -4.40
C GLY A 12 -7.67 16.87 -4.27
N LYS A 13 -8.22 17.44 -5.34
CA LYS A 13 -9.67 17.78 -5.44
C LYS A 13 -10.58 16.57 -5.15
N LEU A 14 -10.21 15.40 -5.69
CA LEU A 14 -10.92 14.13 -5.46
C LEU A 14 -10.95 13.76 -3.96
N ASN A 15 -9.80 13.86 -3.27
CA ASN A 15 -9.72 13.58 -1.84
C ASN A 15 -10.64 14.51 -1.05
N LYS A 16 -10.62 15.81 -1.36
CA LYS A 16 -11.50 16.78 -0.71
C LYS A 16 -12.98 16.41 -0.89
N GLN A 17 -13.42 16.07 -2.10
CA GLN A 17 -14.81 15.67 -2.36
C GLN A 17 -15.20 14.42 -1.57
N VAL A 18 -14.38 13.38 -1.62
CA VAL A 18 -14.63 12.12 -0.89
C VAL A 18 -14.67 12.36 0.62
N ARG A 19 -13.70 13.12 1.14
CA ARG A 19 -13.62 13.48 2.56
C ARG A 19 -14.83 14.28 3.01
N ASP A 20 -15.21 15.31 2.27
CA ASP A 20 -16.33 16.16 2.62
C ASP A 20 -17.67 15.41 2.53
N TRP A 21 -17.82 14.51 1.55
CA TRP A 21 -18.96 13.60 1.47
C TRP A 21 -19.05 12.68 2.70
N PHE A 22 -17.95 12.00 3.09
CA PHE A 22 -17.95 11.15 4.29
C PHE A 22 -18.20 11.95 5.58
N LYS A 23 -17.69 13.18 5.69
CA LYS A 23 -18.00 14.04 6.84
C LYS A 23 -19.49 14.33 6.94
N GLN A 24 -20.15 14.62 5.81
CA GLN A 24 -21.59 14.85 5.77
C GLN A 24 -22.37 13.59 6.15
N ALA A 25 -21.99 12.44 5.58
CA ALA A 25 -22.58 11.14 5.91
C ALA A 25 -22.50 10.84 7.41
N VAL A 26 -21.33 11.04 8.03
CA VAL A 26 -21.14 10.85 9.48
C VAL A 26 -21.96 11.86 10.29
N ALA A 27 -22.00 13.15 9.89
CA ALA A 27 -22.77 14.18 10.58
C ALA A 27 -24.28 13.92 10.54
N GLN A 28 -24.76 13.28 9.48
CA GLN A 28 -26.16 12.85 9.32
C GLN A 28 -26.42 11.44 9.86
N ASN A 29 -25.47 10.86 10.61
CA ASN A 29 -25.55 9.51 11.16
C ASN A 29 -25.92 8.44 10.10
N TRP A 30 -25.36 8.59 8.89
CA TRP A 30 -25.56 7.72 7.73
C TRP A 30 -27.02 7.57 7.28
N GLN A 31 -27.89 8.52 7.62
CA GLN A 31 -29.30 8.46 7.26
C GLN A 31 -29.49 8.47 5.73
N GLY A 32 -30.18 7.45 5.22
CA GLY A 32 -30.44 7.29 3.79
C GLY A 32 -29.25 6.83 2.95
N ILE A 33 -28.15 6.39 3.59
CA ILE A 33 -26.95 5.90 2.93
C ILE A 33 -26.79 4.41 3.25
N GLU A 34 -26.70 3.59 2.22
CA GLU A 34 -26.35 2.18 2.37
C GLU A 34 -24.83 2.04 2.40
N TYR A 35 -24.30 1.48 3.49
CA TYR A 35 -22.86 1.28 3.66
C TYR A 35 -22.58 -0.09 4.28
N SER A 36 -21.40 -0.63 3.99
CA SER A 36 -20.85 -1.76 4.73
C SER A 36 -19.78 -1.26 5.69
N TYR A 37 -19.72 -1.85 6.87
CA TYR A 37 -18.82 -1.48 7.97
C TYR A 37 -18.07 -2.69 8.51
N HIS A 38 -16.79 -2.51 8.80
CA HIS A 38 -15.98 -3.52 9.45
C HIS A 38 -14.96 -2.86 10.38
N GLU A 39 -14.80 -3.42 11.57
CA GLU A 39 -13.82 -2.97 12.56
C GLU A 39 -12.91 -4.12 12.97
N LYS A 40 -11.62 -3.82 13.09
CA LYS A 40 -10.65 -4.77 13.66
C LYS A 40 -9.67 -4.05 14.58
N THR A 41 -9.50 -4.60 15.77
CA THR A 41 -8.48 -4.17 16.72
C THR A 41 -7.35 -5.19 16.78
N GLU A 42 -6.11 -4.73 16.69
CA GLU A 42 -4.91 -5.54 16.73
C GLU A 42 -3.92 -4.98 17.75
N LYS A 43 -3.34 -5.86 18.54
CA LYS A 43 -2.28 -5.54 19.49
C LYS A 43 -0.93 -5.89 18.86
N GLY A 44 -0.06 -4.90 18.75
CA GLY A 44 1.36 -5.05 18.43
C GLY A 44 2.23 -4.84 19.67
N HIS A 45 3.55 -4.88 19.48
CA HIS A 45 4.50 -4.55 20.54
C HIS A 45 4.28 -3.10 21.01
N TYR A 46 3.74 -2.94 22.22
CA TYR A 46 3.43 -1.67 22.87
C TYR A 46 2.41 -0.77 22.16
N ARG A 47 1.75 -1.28 21.11
CA ARG A 47 0.81 -0.53 20.27
C ARG A 47 -0.53 -1.25 20.23
N LEU A 48 -1.61 -0.52 20.42
CA LEU A 48 -2.97 -0.98 20.12
C LEU A 48 -3.47 -0.20 18.91
N GLU A 49 -3.85 -0.89 17.84
CA GLU A 49 -4.41 -0.25 16.65
C GLU A 49 -5.82 -0.77 16.38
N THR A 50 -6.78 0.14 16.35
CA THR A 50 -8.15 -0.13 15.89
C THR A 50 -8.30 0.48 14.50
N ARG A 51 -8.71 -0.34 13.53
CA ARG A 51 -9.05 0.11 12.17
C ARG A 51 -10.53 -0.10 11.91
N GLN A 52 -11.17 0.96 11.49
CA GLN A 52 -12.56 1.00 11.12
C GLN A 52 -12.65 1.31 9.63
N VAL A 53 -13.40 0.51 8.88
CA VAL A 53 -13.51 0.58 7.43
C VAL A 53 -14.98 0.75 7.08
N TRP A 54 -15.28 1.77 6.27
CA TRP A 54 -16.59 2.00 5.69
C TRP A 54 -16.47 1.93 4.18
N THR A 55 -17.40 1.23 3.52
CA THR A 55 -17.48 1.16 2.07
C THR A 55 -18.86 1.58 1.61
N VAL A 56 -18.90 2.39 0.56
CA VAL A 56 -20.13 2.90 -0.04
C VAL A 56 -20.05 2.73 -1.55
N SER A 57 -21.18 2.40 -2.17
CA SER A 57 -21.30 2.34 -3.62
C SER A 57 -21.08 3.72 -4.23
N ILE A 58 -20.31 3.79 -5.32
CA ILE A 58 -20.05 5.04 -6.03
C ILE A 58 -21.34 5.74 -6.50
N ASN A 59 -22.40 4.97 -6.74
CA ASN A 59 -23.69 5.48 -7.22
C ASN A 59 -24.43 6.33 -6.18
N GLN A 60 -24.06 6.24 -4.90
CA GLN A 60 -24.62 7.06 -3.83
C GLN A 60 -23.87 8.41 -3.66
N LEU A 61 -22.75 8.60 -4.36
CA LEU A 61 -21.99 9.84 -4.34
C LEU A 61 -22.37 10.71 -5.54
N SER A 62 -22.26 12.03 -5.35
CA SER A 62 -22.27 12.96 -6.47
C SER A 62 -21.02 12.76 -7.34
N ALA A 63 -21.09 13.21 -8.59
CA ALA A 63 -20.04 13.00 -9.57
C ALA A 63 -18.66 13.44 -9.03
N LEU A 64 -17.71 12.49 -9.03
CA LEU A 64 -16.37 12.72 -8.51
C LEU A 64 -15.47 13.39 -9.57
N HIS A 65 -14.50 14.18 -9.11
CA HIS A 65 -13.53 14.81 -9.98
C HIS A 65 -12.76 13.76 -10.80
N ARG A 66 -12.84 13.88 -12.13
CA ARG A 66 -12.25 12.93 -13.10
C ARG A 66 -12.76 11.49 -12.94
N GLN A 67 -14.01 11.31 -12.51
CA GLN A 67 -14.64 9.98 -12.38
C GLN A 67 -14.46 9.10 -13.64
N ASN A 68 -14.56 9.70 -14.83
CA ASN A 68 -14.41 9.02 -16.12
C ASN A 68 -13.03 8.38 -16.35
N GLN A 69 -12.00 8.77 -15.60
CA GLN A 69 -10.66 8.16 -15.67
C GLN A 69 -10.58 6.81 -14.95
N TRP A 70 -11.60 6.45 -14.16
CA TRP A 70 -11.63 5.28 -13.30
C TRP A 70 -12.67 4.28 -13.80
N VAL A 71 -12.41 3.72 -14.98
CA VAL A 71 -13.29 2.71 -15.59
C VAL A 71 -13.42 1.51 -14.64
N GLY A 72 -14.65 1.10 -14.36
CA GLY A 72 -14.95 0.00 -13.43
C GLY A 72 -14.89 0.37 -11.94
N LEU A 73 -14.82 1.66 -11.59
CA LEU A 73 -14.97 2.12 -10.21
C LEU A 73 -16.36 1.74 -9.69
N ALA A 74 -16.40 1.01 -8.56
CA ALA A 74 -17.63 0.55 -7.95
C ALA A 74 -17.85 1.14 -6.55
N THR A 75 -16.77 1.40 -5.81
CA THR A 75 -16.85 1.77 -4.39
C THR A 75 -15.86 2.85 -3.98
N VAL A 76 -16.27 3.60 -2.96
CA VAL A 76 -15.42 4.52 -2.22
C VAL A 76 -15.32 4.03 -0.78
N VAL A 77 -14.11 4.08 -0.23
CA VAL A 77 -13.77 3.51 1.06
C VAL A 77 -13.20 4.59 1.96
N MET A 78 -13.61 4.61 3.23
CA MET A 78 -12.95 5.36 4.29
C MET A 78 -12.34 4.38 5.27
N VAL A 79 -11.07 4.59 5.62
CA VAL A 79 -10.38 3.87 6.68
C VAL A 79 -10.00 4.85 7.77
N LYS A 80 -10.54 4.67 8.98
CA LYS A 80 -10.08 5.35 10.19
C LYS A 80 -9.17 4.41 10.97
N SER A 81 -7.92 4.80 11.16
CA SER A 81 -6.95 4.11 12.01
C SER A 81 -6.73 4.91 13.29
N LYS A 82 -7.10 4.33 14.44
CA LYS A 82 -6.76 4.83 15.77
C LYS A 82 -5.62 4.00 16.33
N THR A 83 -4.51 4.64 16.62
CA THR A 83 -3.31 4.02 17.18
C THR A 83 -3.04 4.58 18.56
N GLN A 84 -2.92 3.70 19.55
CA GLN A 84 -2.48 4.05 20.90
C GLN A 84 -1.07 3.49 21.13
N PHE A 85 -0.17 4.36 21.57
CA PHE A 85 1.19 4.02 21.96
C PHE A 85 1.53 4.74 23.27
N GLY A 86 1.61 3.99 24.36
CA GLY A 86 1.68 4.55 25.72
C GLY A 86 0.49 5.49 25.99
N HIS A 87 0.79 6.73 26.37
CA HIS A 87 -0.21 7.79 26.60
C HIS A 87 -0.62 8.56 25.34
N LYS A 88 0.01 8.29 24.19
CA LYS A 88 -0.29 8.99 22.93
C LYS A 88 -1.33 8.21 22.14
N THR A 89 -2.38 8.91 21.73
CA THR A 89 -3.37 8.40 20.77
C THR A 89 -3.30 9.23 19.50
N THR A 90 -3.21 8.56 18.36
CA THR A 90 -3.20 9.18 17.04
C THR A 90 -4.33 8.61 16.21
N GLU A 91 -5.11 9.49 15.58
CA GLU A 91 -6.14 9.11 14.62
C GLU A 91 -5.74 9.57 13.22
N THR A 92 -5.90 8.68 12.25
CA THR A 92 -5.61 8.96 10.83
C THR A 92 -6.78 8.48 9.98
N PHE A 93 -7.10 9.26 8.94
CA PHE A 93 -8.12 8.94 7.96
C PHE A 93 -7.45 8.76 6.60
N ARG A 94 -7.79 7.67 5.91
CA ARG A 94 -7.39 7.40 4.54
C ARG A 94 -8.61 7.09 3.70
N TYR A 95 -8.56 7.43 2.42
CA TYR A 95 -9.68 7.27 1.51
C TYR A 95 -9.23 6.50 0.29
N TYR A 96 -10.04 5.53 -0.15
CA TYR A 96 -9.71 4.71 -1.31
C TYR A 96 -10.84 4.71 -2.31
N ILE A 97 -10.47 4.49 -3.57
CA ILE A 97 -11.40 4.13 -4.65
C ILE A 97 -11.10 2.71 -5.09
N SER A 98 -12.14 1.94 -5.40
CA SER A 98 -12.00 0.51 -5.66
C SER A 98 -12.99 0.00 -6.70
N SER A 99 -12.55 -0.93 -7.54
CA SER A 99 -13.43 -1.65 -8.46
C SER A 99 -14.17 -2.82 -7.79
N LEU A 100 -13.90 -3.10 -6.51
CA LEU A 100 -14.57 -4.16 -5.76
C LEU A 100 -15.97 -3.72 -5.30
N PRO A 101 -16.94 -4.67 -5.19
CA PRO A 101 -18.24 -4.40 -4.57
C PRO A 101 -18.14 -3.95 -3.11
N THR A 102 -19.20 -3.33 -2.59
CA THR A 102 -19.27 -2.84 -1.20
C THR A 102 -19.19 -3.99 -0.20
N ASP A 103 -18.01 -4.15 0.41
CA ASP A 103 -17.71 -5.14 1.44
C ASP A 103 -16.53 -4.62 2.26
N ALA A 104 -16.81 -4.11 3.45
CA ALA A 104 -15.80 -3.48 4.29
C ALA A 104 -14.75 -4.46 4.83
N GLU A 105 -15.11 -5.72 5.08
CA GLU A 105 -14.16 -6.73 5.54
C GLU A 105 -13.18 -7.09 4.42
N ARG A 106 -13.70 -7.35 3.22
CA ARG A 106 -12.85 -7.63 2.05
C ARG A 106 -11.93 -6.45 1.73
N HIS A 107 -12.44 -5.22 1.79
CA HIS A 107 -11.60 -4.04 1.60
C HIS A 107 -10.54 -3.90 2.69
N SER A 108 -10.88 -4.13 3.96
CA SER A 108 -9.92 -4.15 5.07
C SER A 108 -8.76 -5.12 4.81
N HIS A 109 -9.09 -6.34 4.35
CA HIS A 109 -8.09 -7.35 4.00
C HIS A 109 -7.21 -6.90 2.83
N VAL A 110 -7.81 -6.48 1.71
CA VAL A 110 -7.07 -6.08 0.49
C VAL A 110 -6.17 -4.88 0.76
N ILE A 111 -6.66 -3.85 1.45
CA ILE A 111 -5.87 -2.67 1.83
C ILE A 111 -4.67 -3.10 2.68
N ARG A 112 -4.88 -3.94 3.69
CA ARG A 112 -3.80 -4.43 4.55
C ARG A 112 -2.76 -5.21 3.77
N SER A 113 -3.20 -6.13 2.90
CA SER A 113 -2.30 -6.93 2.07
C SER A 113 -1.49 -6.05 1.12
N HIS A 114 -2.12 -5.03 0.52
CA HIS A 114 -1.44 -4.05 -0.32
C HIS A 114 -0.33 -3.32 0.45
N TRP A 115 -0.63 -2.77 1.63
CA TRP A 115 0.36 -2.13 2.49
C TRP A 115 1.45 -3.08 2.97
N SER A 116 1.14 -4.36 3.22
CA SER A 116 2.14 -5.35 3.62
C SER A 116 3.16 -5.62 2.51
N ILE A 117 2.72 -5.66 1.26
CA ILE A 117 3.60 -5.83 0.10
C ILE A 117 4.50 -4.61 -0.05
N GLU A 118 3.92 -3.42 -0.01
CA GLU A 118 4.65 -2.16 -0.15
C GLU A 118 5.67 -1.96 0.98
N ASN A 119 5.25 -2.15 2.24
CA ASN A 119 6.15 -2.04 3.40
C ASN A 119 7.28 -3.07 3.36
N SER A 120 6.99 -4.32 2.98
CA SER A 120 8.01 -5.36 2.86
C SER A 120 9.04 -5.02 1.80
N LEU A 121 8.59 -4.53 0.64
CA LEU A 121 9.48 -4.18 -0.46
C LEU A 121 10.35 -2.96 -0.12
N HIS A 122 9.75 -1.89 0.39
CA HIS A 122 10.47 -0.66 0.77
C HIS A 122 11.51 -0.93 1.85
N TRP A 123 11.14 -1.65 2.93
CA TRP A 123 12.10 -1.97 3.98
C TRP A 123 13.31 -2.76 3.46
N VAL A 124 13.08 -3.72 2.56
CA VAL A 124 14.18 -4.47 1.93
C VAL A 124 15.05 -3.55 1.06
N LEU A 125 14.44 -2.63 0.32
CA LEU A 125 15.16 -1.65 -0.50
C LEU A 125 16.02 -0.72 0.38
N ASP A 126 15.51 -0.26 1.52
CA ASP A 126 16.25 0.60 2.42
C ASP A 126 17.41 -0.11 3.11
N VAL A 127 17.14 -1.28 3.73
CA VAL A 127 18.18 -2.00 4.48
C VAL A 127 19.23 -2.61 3.55
N THR A 128 18.82 -3.05 2.36
CA THR A 128 19.76 -3.61 1.39
C THR A 128 20.44 -2.49 0.63
N PHE A 129 19.71 -1.63 -0.08
CA PHE A 129 20.24 -0.67 -1.04
C PHE A 129 20.43 0.75 -0.52
N ASN A 130 20.04 1.05 0.72
CA ASN A 130 20.10 2.39 1.29
C ASN A 130 19.39 3.41 0.37
N GLU A 131 18.22 3.01 -0.14
CA GLU A 131 17.49 3.72 -1.18
C GLU A 131 17.08 5.13 -0.73
N ASP A 132 16.55 5.27 0.48
CA ASP A 132 16.21 6.57 1.10
C ASP A 132 17.37 7.57 1.13
N ALA A 133 18.62 7.10 1.28
CA ALA A 133 19.80 7.96 1.32
C ALA A 133 20.35 8.30 -0.08
N SER A 134 19.78 7.71 -1.14
CA SER A 134 20.25 7.89 -2.51
C SER A 134 19.99 9.33 -2.99
N ARG A 135 21.04 10.02 -3.45
CA ARG A 135 20.96 11.41 -3.94
C ARG A 135 20.67 11.52 -5.43
N VAL A 136 20.41 10.41 -6.10
CA VAL A 136 20.18 10.37 -7.56
C VAL A 136 18.83 11.01 -7.87
N ARG A 137 18.84 12.16 -8.57
CA ARG A 137 17.62 12.92 -8.91
C ARG A 137 17.55 13.40 -10.36
N GLN A 138 18.52 13.03 -11.20
CA GLN A 138 18.61 13.56 -12.57
C GLN A 138 17.76 12.75 -13.54
N GLY A 139 16.85 13.43 -14.25
CA GLY A 139 15.99 12.80 -15.26
C GLY A 139 15.25 11.57 -14.72
N ASN A 140 15.27 10.47 -15.48
CA ASN A 140 14.64 9.20 -15.09
C ASN A 140 15.55 8.30 -14.24
N ALA A 141 16.69 8.81 -13.74
CA ALA A 141 17.68 7.97 -13.06
C ALA A 141 17.15 7.36 -11.74
N ALA A 142 16.29 8.08 -11.00
CA ALA A 142 15.68 7.56 -9.79
C ALA A 142 14.77 6.35 -10.08
N ASP A 143 13.88 6.47 -11.07
CA ASP A 143 12.96 5.40 -11.47
C ASP A 143 13.71 4.19 -12.05
N ASN A 144 14.68 4.44 -12.93
CA ASN A 144 15.51 3.38 -13.52
C ASN A 144 16.27 2.61 -12.45
N LEU A 145 16.84 3.32 -11.47
CA LEU A 145 17.59 2.70 -10.39
C LEU A 145 16.66 1.91 -9.45
N GLY A 146 15.45 2.42 -9.18
CA GLY A 146 14.41 1.70 -8.44
C GLY A 146 14.03 0.37 -9.12
N LEU A 147 13.86 0.37 -10.45
CA LEU A 147 13.61 -0.85 -11.22
C LEU A 147 14.76 -1.87 -11.11
N LEU A 148 16.00 -1.42 -11.29
CA LEU A 148 17.19 -2.28 -11.19
C LEU A 148 17.37 -2.88 -9.79
N ARG A 149 17.08 -2.11 -8.73
CA ARG A 149 17.11 -2.60 -7.35
C ARG A 149 16.05 -3.67 -7.11
N ARG A 150 14.83 -3.46 -7.59
CA ARG A 150 13.74 -4.46 -7.49
C ARG A 150 14.08 -5.75 -8.23
N LEU A 151 14.63 -5.64 -9.45
CA LEU A 151 15.13 -6.80 -10.20
C LEU A 151 16.20 -7.55 -9.41
N SER A 152 17.16 -6.82 -8.86
CA SER A 152 18.25 -7.39 -8.06
C SER A 152 17.73 -8.10 -6.81
N ILE A 153 16.75 -7.53 -6.10
CA ILE A 153 16.11 -8.19 -4.94
C ILE A 153 15.47 -9.51 -5.35
N ASN A 154 14.73 -9.54 -6.47
CA ASN A 154 14.10 -10.76 -6.95
C ASN A 154 15.15 -11.85 -7.22
N LEU A 155 16.22 -11.52 -7.96
CA LEU A 155 17.31 -12.47 -8.24
C LEU A 155 17.96 -13.00 -6.95
N LEU A 156 18.25 -12.12 -5.98
CA LEU A 156 18.84 -12.49 -4.70
C LEU A 156 17.91 -13.36 -3.83
N LYS A 157 16.59 -13.20 -3.96
CA LYS A 157 15.58 -14.05 -3.29
C LYS A 157 15.50 -15.44 -3.92
N HIS A 158 15.72 -15.56 -5.23
CA HIS A 158 15.71 -16.85 -5.94
C HIS A 158 16.99 -17.67 -5.74
N GLU A 159 18.11 -17.03 -5.38
CA GLU A 159 19.31 -17.76 -4.97
C GLU A 159 19.02 -18.57 -3.68
N PRO A 160 19.32 -19.88 -3.62
CA PRO A 160 18.77 -20.77 -2.58
C PRO A 160 19.46 -20.69 -1.21
N SER A 161 20.63 -20.06 -1.09
CA SER A 161 21.36 -20.04 0.18
C SER A 161 20.60 -19.29 1.29
N GLN A 162 20.72 -19.78 2.52
CA GLN A 162 20.11 -19.18 3.73
C GLN A 162 20.90 -17.96 4.25
N LYS A 163 21.37 -17.11 3.33
CA LYS A 163 22.10 -15.88 3.64
C LYS A 163 21.16 -14.68 3.59
N SER A 164 21.44 -13.64 4.37
CA SER A 164 20.68 -12.39 4.28
C SER A 164 20.85 -11.74 2.90
N LEU A 165 19.84 -11.00 2.44
CA LEU A 165 19.91 -10.30 1.14
C LEU A 165 21.13 -9.36 1.05
N LYS A 166 21.48 -8.71 2.17
CA LYS A 166 22.68 -7.88 2.28
C LYS A 166 23.96 -8.69 2.04
N MET A 167 24.06 -9.89 2.62
CA MET A 167 25.22 -10.76 2.47
C MET A 167 25.30 -11.34 1.05
N LYS A 168 24.18 -11.79 0.48
CA LYS A 168 24.14 -12.26 -0.92
C LYS A 168 24.58 -11.16 -1.89
N ARG A 169 24.10 -9.93 -1.69
CA ARG A 169 24.53 -8.78 -2.50
C ARG A 169 26.03 -8.51 -2.35
N TYR A 170 26.55 -8.56 -1.13
CA TYR A 170 27.98 -8.38 -0.87
C TYR A 170 28.82 -9.46 -1.57
N LEU A 171 28.44 -10.74 -1.47
CA LEU A 171 29.11 -11.84 -2.15
C LEU A 171 29.05 -11.68 -3.67
N ALA A 172 27.90 -11.31 -4.23
CA ALA A 172 27.77 -11.07 -5.67
C ALA A 172 28.64 -9.90 -6.17
N ALA A 173 29.02 -8.97 -5.29
CA ALA A 173 29.95 -7.89 -5.63
C ALA A 173 31.42 -8.30 -5.52
N MET A 174 31.73 -9.36 -4.78
CA MET A 174 33.11 -9.80 -4.48
C MET A 174 33.53 -11.08 -5.22
N ASP A 175 32.57 -11.91 -5.63
CA ASP A 175 32.79 -13.18 -6.29
C ASP A 175 31.92 -13.31 -7.56
N ASN A 176 32.59 -13.30 -8.71
CA ASN A 176 31.95 -13.43 -10.01
C ASN A 176 31.23 -14.79 -10.17
N ASN A 177 31.71 -15.86 -9.54
CA ASN A 177 31.04 -17.16 -9.60
C ASN A 177 29.71 -17.11 -8.85
N PHE A 178 29.70 -16.48 -7.67
CA PHE A 178 28.47 -16.27 -6.92
C PHE A 178 27.49 -15.34 -7.66
N LEU A 179 28.00 -14.27 -8.31
CA LEU A 179 27.19 -13.41 -9.16
C LEU A 179 26.50 -14.19 -10.28
N LEU A 180 27.25 -15.04 -10.99
CA LEU A 180 26.69 -15.89 -12.06
C LEU A 180 25.64 -16.87 -11.52
N GLN A 181 25.82 -17.42 -10.32
CA GLN A 181 24.81 -18.25 -9.66
C GLN A 181 23.51 -17.48 -9.39
N VAL A 182 23.62 -16.24 -8.88
CA VAL A 182 22.46 -15.37 -8.65
C VAL A 182 21.72 -15.07 -9.96
N LEU A 183 22.45 -14.77 -11.04
CA LEU A 183 21.85 -14.50 -12.36
C LEU A 183 21.14 -15.76 -12.91
N ALA A 184 21.79 -16.92 -12.80
CA ALA A 184 21.25 -18.21 -13.26
C ALA A 184 20.12 -18.77 -12.38
N ALA A 185 19.94 -18.27 -11.16
CA ALA A 185 18.86 -18.72 -10.27
C ALA A 185 17.46 -18.36 -10.80
N SER A 186 17.37 -17.39 -11.72
CA SER A 186 16.10 -16.96 -12.34
C SER A 186 15.71 -17.72 -13.61
N SER A 187 16.63 -18.50 -14.18
CA SER A 187 16.42 -19.25 -15.42
C SER A 187 16.11 -20.74 -15.20
N ARG A 188 15.99 -21.18 -13.94
CA ARG A 188 15.53 -22.53 -13.58
C ARG A 188 14.02 -22.49 -13.39
N GLU A 189 13.28 -22.56 -14.50
CA GLU A 189 11.88 -23.00 -14.54
C GLU A 189 11.80 -24.48 -14.88
#